data_AF-A0A443SNA4-F1
#
_entry.id   AF-A0A443SNA4-F1
#
_cell.length_a   1.000
_cell.length_b   1.000
_cell.length_c   1.000
_cell.angle_alpha   90.00
_cell.angle_beta   90.00
_cell.angle_gamma   90.00
#
_symmetry.space_group_name_H-M   'P 1'
#
loop_
_entity.id
_entity.type
_entity.pdbx_description
1 polymer ?
#
loop_
_entity_poly.entity_id
_entity_poly.type
_entity_poly.pdbx_seq_one_letter_code
_entity_poly.pdbx_strand_id
1 'polypeptide(L)'
;MPLIVICGIPCSGKSTVSQRLEKYFTEEKKQNVVIVSENDIVENPNSVYESATKEKEVRSLLKSSVQRNLTKDTLVILDALNYIKGFRYELYCVAKEMKNTHCVIECMCPIDEATDRNKKKSIPFGDNLFNEVLNRYEAANSQNRWDSPLFVTTPETELCLHSVYEALYARKAPSANLSTQSQPLSETNFLYELNEKTKDIVNHITKVQQMGETSEICVPLSTFKLRINRPLSSVELNKYRRQFISYTKQHPTSNANVIPTLFIQYLNGIIE
;
A
#
# COMPACT_ATOMS: atom_id res chain seq x y z
N MET A 1 -2.85 -8.05 -6.07
CA MET A 1 -3.39 -7.88 -7.43
C MET A 1 -3.70 -6.41 -7.71
N PRO A 2 -3.83 -6.00 -8.99
CA PRO A 2 -3.74 -4.61 -9.37
C PRO A 2 -4.93 -3.75 -8.95
N LEU A 3 -4.74 -2.43 -8.89
CA LEU A 3 -5.78 -1.42 -8.81
C LEU A 3 -5.84 -0.64 -10.13
N ILE A 4 -7.02 -0.57 -10.75
CA ILE A 4 -7.33 0.35 -11.85
C ILE A 4 -8.17 1.50 -11.30
N VAL A 5 -7.72 2.72 -11.51
CA VAL A 5 -8.47 3.95 -11.20
C VAL A 5 -8.92 4.58 -12.51
N ILE A 6 -10.22 4.62 -12.75
CA ILE A 6 -10.77 5.30 -13.93
C ILE A 6 -11.10 6.74 -13.54
N CYS A 7 -10.59 7.73 -14.27
CA CYS A 7 -10.92 9.14 -14.05
C CYS A 7 -11.48 9.78 -15.32
N GLY A 8 -12.14 10.93 -15.14
CA GLY A 8 -12.67 11.71 -16.25
C GLY A 8 -13.88 12.53 -15.81
N ILE A 9 -14.25 13.49 -16.64
CA ILE A 9 -15.44 14.32 -16.43
C ILE A 9 -16.73 13.50 -16.26
N PRO A 10 -17.78 14.02 -15.61
CA PRO A 10 -19.08 13.35 -15.59
C PRO A 10 -19.53 12.96 -17.00
N CYS A 11 -20.17 11.79 -17.12
CA CYS A 11 -20.70 11.27 -18.39
C CYS A 11 -19.65 10.96 -19.49
N SER A 12 -18.35 10.87 -19.17
CA SER A 12 -17.31 10.53 -20.15
C SER A 12 -17.26 9.07 -20.61
N GLY A 13 -18.06 8.17 -20.02
CA GLY A 13 -18.09 6.74 -20.39
C GLY A 13 -17.31 5.81 -19.45
N LYS A 14 -16.91 6.29 -18.27
CA LYS A 14 -16.16 5.52 -17.26
C LYS A 14 -16.78 4.16 -16.93
N SER A 15 -18.08 4.12 -16.66
CA SER A 15 -18.79 2.86 -16.34
C SER A 15 -18.84 1.88 -17.52
N THR A 16 -18.83 2.37 -18.75
CA THR A 16 -18.72 1.50 -19.94
C THR A 16 -17.33 0.89 -20.03
N VAL A 17 -16.30 1.68 -19.71
CA VAL A 17 -14.90 1.21 -19.69
C VAL A 17 -14.68 0.21 -18.55
N SER A 18 -15.24 0.44 -17.36
CA SER A 18 -15.14 -0.48 -16.22
C SER A 18 -15.77 -1.84 -16.53
N GLN A 19 -16.96 -1.87 -17.12
CA GLN A 19 -17.65 -3.10 -17.54
C GLN A 19 -16.87 -3.85 -18.63
N ARG A 20 -16.32 -3.14 -19.63
CA ARG A 20 -15.46 -3.76 -20.66
C ARG A 20 -14.22 -4.42 -20.06
N LEU A 21 -13.56 -3.73 -19.12
CA LEU A 21 -12.41 -4.26 -18.40
C LEU A 21 -12.80 -5.49 -17.58
N GLU A 22 -13.86 -5.40 -16.77
CA GLU A 22 -14.35 -6.52 -15.97
C GLU A 22 -14.63 -7.75 -16.83
N LYS A 23 -15.37 -7.58 -17.94
CA LYS A 23 -15.65 -8.65 -18.88
C LYS A 23 -14.37 -9.29 -19.40
N TYR A 24 -13.42 -8.50 -19.89
CA TYR A 24 -12.16 -9.00 -20.41
C TYR A 24 -11.34 -9.77 -19.37
N PHE A 25 -11.16 -9.20 -18.17
CA PHE A 25 -10.36 -9.83 -17.12
C PHE A 25 -11.03 -11.09 -16.55
N THR A 26 -12.34 -11.10 -16.44
CA THR A 26 -13.10 -12.25 -15.91
C THR A 26 -13.22 -13.36 -16.95
N GLU A 27 -13.64 -13.04 -18.18
CA GLU A 27 -13.94 -14.04 -19.20
C GLU A 27 -12.68 -14.56 -19.90
N GLU A 28 -11.78 -13.66 -20.34
CA GLU A 28 -10.60 -14.04 -21.13
C GLU A 28 -9.38 -14.37 -20.25
N LYS A 29 -9.16 -13.60 -19.18
CA LYS A 29 -7.98 -13.78 -18.31
C LYS A 29 -8.25 -14.58 -17.04
N LYS A 30 -9.49 -15.00 -16.81
CA LYS A 30 -9.92 -15.79 -15.65
C LYS A 30 -9.45 -15.21 -14.32
N GLN A 31 -9.42 -13.89 -14.21
CA GLN A 31 -9.07 -13.17 -12.98
C GLN A 31 -10.31 -12.93 -12.13
N ASN A 32 -10.12 -12.86 -10.81
CA ASN A 32 -11.16 -12.35 -9.92
C ASN A 32 -11.19 -10.82 -10.01
N VAL A 33 -12.33 -10.24 -10.37
CA VAL A 33 -12.50 -8.80 -10.56
C VAL A 33 -13.59 -8.28 -9.65
N VAL A 34 -13.34 -7.13 -9.02
CA VAL A 34 -14.35 -6.40 -8.25
C VAL A 34 -14.39 -4.97 -8.76
N ILE A 35 -15.57 -4.53 -9.23
CA ILE A 35 -15.85 -3.12 -9.48
C ILE A 35 -16.32 -2.48 -8.18
N VAL A 36 -15.66 -1.40 -7.78
CA VAL A 36 -16.17 -0.47 -6.77
C VAL A 36 -16.74 0.72 -7.54
N SER A 37 -18.07 0.83 -7.62
CA SER A 37 -18.72 1.94 -8.34
C SER A 37 -19.27 3.00 -7.39
N GLU A 38 -19.11 4.26 -7.79
CA GLU A 38 -19.79 5.39 -7.15
C GLU A 38 -21.31 5.33 -7.33
N ASN A 39 -21.78 4.76 -8.46
CA ASN A 39 -23.22 4.63 -8.74
C ASN A 39 -23.93 3.67 -7.76
N ASP A 40 -23.19 2.78 -7.09
CA ASP A 40 -23.73 1.87 -6.08
C ASP A 40 -23.96 2.57 -4.72
N ILE A 41 -23.33 3.73 -4.53
CA ILE A 41 -23.35 4.51 -3.28
C ILE A 41 -24.19 5.78 -3.44
N VAL A 42 -24.13 6.40 -4.62
CA VAL A 42 -24.75 7.69 -4.92
C VAL A 42 -25.97 7.47 -5.82
N GLU A 43 -27.15 7.46 -5.21
CA GLU A 43 -28.42 7.35 -5.96
C GLU A 43 -28.73 8.65 -6.73
N ASN A 44 -28.49 9.82 -6.11
CA ASN A 44 -28.73 11.12 -6.72
C ASN A 44 -27.49 12.01 -6.61
N PRO A 45 -26.79 12.30 -7.74
CA PRO A 45 -25.59 13.12 -7.72
C PRO A 45 -25.86 14.54 -7.20
N ASN A 46 -27.03 15.12 -7.47
CA ASN A 46 -27.35 16.48 -7.02
C ASN A 46 -27.32 16.60 -5.49
N SER A 47 -27.75 15.55 -4.79
CA SER A 47 -27.74 15.53 -3.32
C SER A 47 -26.35 15.44 -2.70
N VAL A 48 -25.33 15.06 -3.48
CA VAL A 48 -23.96 14.83 -3.03
C VAL A 48 -23.04 15.97 -3.45
N TYR A 49 -22.99 16.31 -4.74
CA TYR A 49 -21.97 17.23 -5.28
C TYR A 49 -22.26 18.72 -5.01
N GLU A 50 -23.44 19.04 -4.47
CA GLU A 50 -23.72 20.36 -3.89
C GLU A 50 -23.01 20.58 -2.55
N SER A 51 -22.53 19.52 -1.90
CA SER A 51 -21.89 19.58 -0.58
C SER A 51 -20.50 18.95 -0.58
N ALA A 52 -19.48 19.78 -0.35
CA ALA A 52 -18.09 19.32 -0.22
C ALA A 52 -17.91 18.27 0.91
N THR A 53 -18.73 18.33 1.97
CA THR A 53 -18.72 17.34 3.05
C THR A 53 -19.19 15.98 2.56
N LYS A 54 -20.33 15.92 1.85
CA LYS A 54 -20.86 14.67 1.30
C LYS A 54 -19.96 14.08 0.23
N GLU A 55 -19.36 14.90 -0.62
CA GLU A 55 -18.35 14.44 -1.58
C GLU A 55 -17.15 13.78 -0.87
N LYS A 56 -16.69 14.38 0.23
CA LYS A 56 -15.59 13.83 1.04
C LYS A 56 -15.99 12.50 1.69
N GLU A 57 -17.23 12.37 2.16
CA GLU A 57 -17.78 11.13 2.72
C GLU A 57 -17.81 10.02 1.67
N VAL A 58 -18.36 10.30 0.47
CA VAL A 58 -18.40 9.34 -0.65
C VAL A 58 -16.98 8.90 -1.04
N ARG A 59 -16.04 9.84 -1.17
CA ARG A 59 -14.62 9.51 -1.42
C ARG A 59 -14.02 8.61 -0.34
N SER A 60 -14.35 8.87 0.92
CA SER A 60 -13.88 8.04 2.04
C SER A 60 -14.46 6.63 1.99
N LEU A 61 -15.74 6.49 1.65
CA LEU A 61 -16.41 5.21 1.46
C LEU A 61 -15.79 4.42 0.30
N LEU A 62 -15.61 5.05 -0.86
CA LEU A 62 -14.97 4.45 -2.03
C LEU A 62 -13.55 3.96 -1.70
N LYS A 63 -12.72 4.81 -1.09
CA LYS A 63 -11.36 4.45 -0.67
C LYS A 63 -11.36 3.25 0.29
N SER A 64 -12.25 3.26 1.29
CA SER A 64 -12.36 2.14 2.23
C SER A 64 -12.78 0.84 1.54
N SER A 65 -13.69 0.91 0.55
CA SER A 65 -14.14 -0.23 -0.23
C SER A 65 -13.02 -0.78 -1.11
N VAL A 66 -12.26 0.10 -1.77
CA VAL A 66 -11.06 -0.29 -2.52
C VAL A 66 -10.07 -1.00 -1.59
N GLN A 67 -9.73 -0.41 -0.44
CA GLN A 67 -8.77 -0.98 0.49
C GLN A 67 -9.18 -2.37 1.01
N ARG A 68 -10.48 -2.59 1.28
CA ARG A 68 -10.98 -3.90 1.71
C ARG A 68 -10.89 -4.97 0.63
N ASN A 69 -11.17 -4.61 -0.63
CA ASN A 69 -11.20 -5.56 -1.74
C ASN A 69 -9.82 -5.78 -2.37
N LEU A 70 -8.84 -4.93 -2.10
CA LEU A 70 -7.54 -4.98 -2.72
C LEU A 70 -6.66 -6.09 -2.12
N THR A 71 -6.89 -7.34 -2.53
CA THR A 71 -6.17 -8.52 -2.03
C THR A 71 -5.04 -8.95 -2.97
N LYS A 72 -4.36 -10.05 -2.63
CA LYS A 72 -3.34 -10.65 -3.49
C LYS A 72 -3.90 -11.30 -4.75
N ASP A 73 -5.20 -11.61 -4.81
CA ASP A 73 -5.81 -12.42 -5.88
C ASP A 73 -6.98 -11.71 -6.59
N THR A 74 -7.32 -10.48 -6.19
CA THR A 74 -8.43 -9.70 -6.75
C THR A 74 -7.95 -8.44 -7.47
N LEU A 75 -8.31 -8.28 -8.75
CA LEU A 75 -8.22 -7.02 -9.48
C LEU A 75 -9.36 -6.10 -9.02
N VAL A 76 -9.02 -4.90 -8.55
CA VAL A 76 -10.03 -3.90 -8.18
C VAL A 76 -10.09 -2.82 -9.26
N ILE A 77 -11.30 -2.51 -9.72
CA ILE A 77 -11.57 -1.41 -10.66
C ILE A 77 -12.41 -0.37 -9.93
N LEU A 78 -11.88 0.84 -9.77
CA LEU A 78 -12.63 1.96 -9.20
C LEU A 78 -13.30 2.76 -10.31
N ASP A 79 -14.62 2.63 -10.41
CA ASP A 79 -15.49 3.39 -11.30
C ASP A 79 -16.15 4.55 -10.55
N ALA A 80 -15.49 5.69 -10.54
CA ALA A 80 -15.98 6.92 -9.91
C ALA A 80 -15.49 8.12 -10.73
N LEU A 81 -15.92 9.35 -10.41
CA LEU A 81 -15.41 10.53 -11.09
C LEU A 81 -13.88 10.67 -10.99
N ASN A 82 -13.30 10.42 -9.80
CA ASN A 82 -11.85 10.49 -9.53
C ASN A 82 -11.17 11.78 -10.06
N TYR A 83 -11.91 12.88 -10.04
CA TYR A 83 -11.59 14.14 -10.71
C TYR A 83 -10.55 14.99 -9.97
N ILE A 84 -10.33 14.74 -8.69
CA ILE A 84 -9.36 15.48 -7.87
C ILE A 84 -8.05 14.69 -7.77
N LYS A 85 -6.94 15.33 -8.11
CA LYS A 85 -5.57 14.80 -8.03
C LYS A 85 -5.24 14.28 -6.62
N GLY A 86 -5.63 15.02 -5.59
CA GLY A 86 -5.42 14.63 -4.19
C GLY A 86 -6.04 13.27 -3.87
N PHE A 87 -7.24 12.98 -4.39
CA PHE A 87 -7.89 11.69 -4.16
C PHE A 87 -7.20 10.55 -4.92
N ARG A 88 -6.78 10.78 -6.17
CA ARG A 88 -5.99 9.80 -6.92
C ARG A 88 -4.66 9.47 -6.22
N TYR A 89 -4.02 10.47 -5.62
CA TYR A 89 -2.81 10.25 -4.81
C TYR A 89 -3.08 9.39 -3.58
N GLU A 90 -4.20 9.58 -2.89
CA GLU A 90 -4.58 8.73 -1.76
C GLU A 90 -4.80 7.27 -2.19
N LEU A 91 -5.44 7.04 -3.33
CA LEU A 91 -5.65 5.70 -3.89
C LEU A 91 -4.33 5.03 -4.29
N TYR A 92 -3.41 5.79 -4.89
CA TYR A 92 -2.06 5.32 -5.16
C TYR A 92 -1.32 4.92 -3.87
N CYS A 93 -1.45 5.71 -2.80
CA CYS A 93 -0.86 5.36 -1.50
C CYS A 93 -1.39 4.03 -0.98
N VAL A 94 -2.70 3.78 -1.07
CA VAL A 94 -3.33 2.50 -0.68
C VAL A 94 -2.75 1.34 -1.50
N ALA A 95 -2.70 1.48 -2.82
CA ALA A 95 -2.13 0.42 -3.68
C ALA A 95 -0.66 0.15 -3.36
N LYS A 96 0.13 1.19 -3.11
CA LYS A 96 1.55 1.10 -2.76
C LYS A 96 1.77 0.42 -1.41
N GLU A 97 0.96 0.74 -0.39
CA GLU A 97 1.01 0.11 0.93
C GLU A 97 0.79 -1.41 0.83
N MET A 98 -0.18 -1.81 0.00
CA MET A 98 -0.52 -3.22 -0.23
C MET A 98 0.39 -3.91 -1.26
N LYS A 99 1.45 -3.23 -1.73
CA LYS A 99 2.42 -3.72 -2.73
C LYS A 99 1.76 -4.18 -4.03
N ASN A 100 0.71 -3.47 -4.44
CA ASN A 100 -0.03 -3.75 -5.67
C ASN A 100 0.33 -2.76 -6.78
N THR A 101 0.25 -3.23 -8.03
CA THR A 101 0.36 -2.36 -9.20
C THR A 101 -0.86 -1.44 -9.31
N HIS A 102 -0.64 -0.25 -9.83
CA HIS A 102 -1.65 0.81 -9.96
C HIS A 102 -1.63 1.36 -11.37
N CYS A 103 -2.81 1.58 -11.95
CA CYS A 103 -2.98 2.17 -13.27
C CYS A 103 -4.10 3.21 -13.24
N VAL A 104 -3.83 4.39 -13.81
CA VAL A 104 -4.86 5.40 -14.08
C VAL A 104 -5.29 5.28 -15.54
N ILE A 105 -6.61 5.22 -15.77
CA ILE A 105 -7.22 5.26 -17.10
C ILE A 105 -8.07 6.52 -17.19
N GLU A 106 -7.74 7.41 -18.12
CA GLU A 106 -8.47 8.66 -18.32
C GLU A 106 -9.50 8.53 -19.44
N CYS A 107 -10.77 8.73 -19.10
CA CYS A 107 -11.88 8.79 -20.05
C CYS A 107 -12.11 10.25 -20.45
N MET A 108 -11.61 10.62 -21.62
CA MET A 108 -11.82 11.93 -22.23
C MET A 108 -13.11 11.91 -23.05
N CYS A 109 -13.85 13.02 -23.03
CA CYS A 109 -15.09 13.19 -23.77
C CYS A 109 -15.25 14.68 -24.06
N PRO A 110 -15.67 15.10 -25.27
CA PRO A 110 -16.06 16.48 -25.52
C PRO A 110 -17.16 16.91 -24.54
N ILE A 111 -17.10 18.16 -24.07
CA ILE A 111 -18.05 18.68 -23.07
C ILE A 111 -19.48 18.66 -23.60
N ASP A 112 -19.68 19.02 -24.87
CA ASP A 112 -21.00 19.02 -25.51
C ASP A 112 -21.61 17.61 -25.51
N GLU A 113 -20.82 16.60 -25.86
CA GLU A 113 -21.26 15.21 -25.84
C GLU A 113 -21.55 14.72 -24.42
N ALA A 114 -20.69 15.07 -23.45
CA ALA A 114 -20.92 14.75 -22.04
C ALA A 114 -22.21 15.40 -21.50
N THR A 115 -22.50 16.63 -21.95
CA THR A 115 -23.72 17.37 -21.61
C THR A 115 -24.95 16.70 -22.21
N ASP A 116 -24.89 16.29 -23.47
CA ASP A 116 -25.99 15.58 -24.13
C ASP A 116 -26.25 14.21 -23.51
N ARG A 117 -25.17 13.51 -23.09
CA ARG A 117 -25.28 12.27 -22.31
C ARG A 117 -25.89 12.51 -20.94
N ASN A 118 -25.54 13.61 -20.26
CA ASN A 118 -26.13 13.97 -18.97
C ASN A 118 -27.65 14.15 -19.10
N LYS A 119 -28.13 14.89 -20.11
CA LYS A 119 -29.57 15.11 -20.37
C LYS A 119 -30.37 13.83 -20.61
N LYS A 120 -29.71 12.76 -21.07
CA LYS A 120 -30.34 11.46 -21.35
C LYS A 120 -30.36 10.53 -20.13
N LYS A 121 -29.73 10.90 -19.01
CA LYS A 121 -29.75 10.09 -17.78
C LYS A 121 -31.11 10.16 -17.09
N SER A 122 -31.48 9.09 -16.40
CA SER A 122 -32.67 9.06 -15.54
C SER A 122 -32.61 10.11 -14.43
N ILE A 123 -31.41 10.33 -13.87
CA ILE A 123 -31.14 11.36 -12.87
C ILE A 123 -29.95 12.20 -13.38
N PRO A 124 -30.21 13.29 -14.12
CA PRO A 124 -29.15 14.16 -14.61
C PRO A 124 -28.57 15.01 -13.47
N PHE A 125 -27.32 15.43 -13.62
CA PHE A 125 -26.81 16.59 -12.87
C PHE A 125 -27.58 17.83 -13.34
N GLY A 126 -27.98 18.72 -12.42
CA GLY A 126 -28.49 20.04 -12.78
C GLY A 126 -27.43 20.85 -13.52
N ASP A 127 -27.83 21.69 -14.48
CA ASP A 127 -26.90 22.35 -15.41
C ASP A 127 -25.80 23.15 -14.71
N ASN A 128 -26.14 23.89 -13.66
CA ASN A 128 -25.16 24.64 -12.87
C ASN A 128 -24.16 23.70 -12.18
N LEU A 129 -24.68 22.66 -11.50
CA LEU A 129 -23.86 21.70 -10.79
C LEU A 129 -22.95 20.91 -11.74
N PHE A 130 -23.45 20.53 -12.91
CA PHE A 130 -22.67 19.84 -13.94
C PHE A 130 -21.44 20.67 -14.34
N ASN A 131 -21.64 21.96 -14.62
CA ASN A 131 -20.56 22.89 -14.94
C ASN A 131 -19.58 23.08 -13.78
N GLU A 132 -20.07 23.16 -12.55
CA GLU A 132 -19.20 23.22 -11.37
C GLU A 132 -18.33 21.97 -11.23
N VAL A 133 -18.91 20.77 -11.39
CA VAL A 133 -18.15 19.51 -11.32
C VAL A 133 -17.14 19.41 -12.47
N LEU A 134 -17.49 19.88 -13.67
CA LEU A 134 -16.54 20.00 -14.78
C LEU A 134 -15.35 20.89 -14.42
N ASN A 135 -15.59 22.07 -13.84
CA ASN A 135 -14.54 23.01 -13.46
C ASN A 135 -13.65 22.49 -12.31
N ARG A 136 -14.13 21.54 -11.51
CA ARG A 136 -13.34 20.86 -10.47
C ARG A 136 -12.41 19.79 -11.05
N TYR A 137 -12.53 19.42 -12.32
CA TYR A 137 -11.75 18.34 -12.93
C TYR A 137 -10.27 18.70 -13.10
N GLU A 138 -9.41 17.97 -12.39
CA GLU A 138 -7.96 18.02 -12.52
C GLU A 138 -7.48 16.84 -13.35
N ALA A 139 -7.15 17.08 -14.62
CA ALA A 139 -6.67 16.05 -15.54
C ALA A 139 -5.46 15.28 -14.98
N ALA A 140 -5.35 14.02 -15.37
CA ALA A 140 -4.26 13.15 -14.95
C ALA A 140 -2.92 13.66 -15.52
N ASN A 141 -1.90 13.79 -14.67
CA ASN A 141 -0.64 14.41 -15.08
C ASN A 141 0.43 13.37 -15.41
N SER A 142 0.81 13.30 -16.69
CA SER A 142 1.84 12.38 -17.21
C SER A 142 3.23 12.54 -16.61
N GLN A 143 3.57 13.73 -16.08
CA GLN A 143 4.84 13.99 -15.39
C GLN A 143 4.92 13.30 -14.03
N ASN A 144 3.78 13.01 -13.41
CA ASN A 144 3.72 12.30 -12.14
C ASN A 144 3.58 10.81 -12.42
N ARG A 145 4.62 10.02 -12.15
CA ARG A 145 4.58 8.55 -12.37
C ARG A 145 3.35 7.86 -11.75
N TRP A 146 2.89 8.36 -10.60
CA TRP A 146 1.73 7.82 -9.88
C TRP A 146 0.38 8.30 -10.45
N ASP A 147 0.34 9.45 -11.13
CA ASP A 147 -0.87 10.06 -11.70
C ASP A 147 -0.93 9.97 -13.22
N SER A 148 0.08 9.35 -13.84
CA SER A 148 0.21 9.28 -15.29
C SER A 148 -0.98 8.49 -15.86
N PRO A 149 -1.76 9.07 -16.80
CA PRO A 149 -2.84 8.36 -17.46
C PRO A 149 -2.21 7.35 -18.43
N LEU A 150 -1.85 6.17 -17.92
CA LEU A 150 -1.20 5.11 -18.70
C LEU A 150 -2.02 4.73 -19.92
N PHE A 151 -3.34 4.93 -19.84
CA PHE A 151 -4.25 4.79 -20.96
C PHE A 151 -5.23 5.95 -20.99
N VAL A 152 -5.53 6.41 -22.20
CA VAL A 152 -6.55 7.42 -22.49
C VAL A 152 -7.56 6.81 -23.45
N THR A 153 -8.85 6.98 -23.17
CA THR A 153 -9.95 6.53 -24.04
C THR A 153 -10.87 7.69 -24.35
N THR A 154 -11.39 7.69 -25.56
CA THR A 154 -12.38 8.65 -26.06
C THR A 154 -13.60 7.88 -26.56
N PRO A 155 -14.75 8.54 -26.82
CA PRO A 155 -15.90 7.90 -27.45
C PRO A 155 -15.58 7.20 -28.79
N GLU A 156 -14.58 7.70 -29.50
CA GLU A 156 -14.15 7.22 -30.82
C GLU A 156 -13.06 6.16 -30.76
N THR A 157 -12.27 6.14 -29.68
CA THR A 157 -11.07 5.31 -29.57
C THR A 157 -11.24 4.24 -28.51
N GLU A 158 -11.23 2.99 -28.95
CA GLU A 158 -11.31 1.84 -28.05
C GLU A 158 -10.01 1.63 -27.26
N LEU A 159 -10.18 1.31 -25.97
CA LEU A 159 -9.08 0.96 -25.08
C LEU A 159 -8.47 -0.41 -25.45
N CYS A 160 -7.16 -0.46 -25.68
CA CYS A 160 -6.44 -1.72 -25.89
C CYS A 160 -6.33 -2.52 -24.57
N LEU A 161 -7.30 -3.41 -24.33
CA LEU A 161 -7.40 -4.20 -23.09
C LEU A 161 -6.18 -5.11 -22.86
N HIS A 162 -5.55 -5.59 -23.93
CA HIS A 162 -4.33 -6.37 -23.83
C HIS A 162 -3.15 -5.57 -23.27
N SER A 163 -2.96 -4.34 -23.74
CA SER A 163 -1.93 -3.45 -23.20
C SER A 163 -2.19 -3.08 -21.74
N VAL A 164 -3.46 -2.94 -21.33
CA VAL A 164 -3.84 -2.76 -19.92
C VAL A 164 -3.42 -3.96 -19.08
N TYR A 165 -3.67 -5.18 -19.55
CA TYR A 165 -3.21 -6.40 -18.89
C TYR A 165 -1.68 -6.41 -18.71
N GLU A 166 -0.91 -6.13 -19.77
CA GLU A 166 0.55 -6.09 -19.66
C GLU A 166 1.03 -5.05 -18.65
N ALA A 167 0.46 -3.84 -18.67
CA ALA A 167 0.84 -2.78 -17.74
C ALA A 167 0.61 -3.16 -16.27
N LEU A 168 -0.41 -3.97 -15.98
CA LEU A 168 -0.77 -4.38 -14.62
C LEU A 168 -0.01 -5.60 -14.13
N TYR A 169 0.27 -6.59 -15.01
CA TYR A 169 0.80 -7.91 -14.63
C TYR A 169 2.25 -8.13 -15.04
N ALA A 170 2.75 -7.46 -16.08
CA ALA A 170 4.15 -7.61 -16.51
C ALA A 170 5.12 -6.66 -15.77
N ARG A 171 4.61 -5.69 -15.00
CA ARG A 171 5.42 -4.73 -14.22
C ARG A 171 5.55 -5.18 -12.77
N LYS A 172 6.75 -5.06 -12.21
CA LYS A 172 6.99 -5.27 -10.77
C LYS A 172 6.29 -4.17 -9.96
N ALA A 173 5.53 -4.57 -8.95
CA ALA A 173 4.85 -3.62 -8.06
C ALA A 173 5.84 -2.68 -7.35
N PRO A 174 5.47 -1.41 -7.10
CA PRO A 174 6.31 -0.49 -6.37
C PRO A 174 6.56 -0.98 -4.94
N SER A 175 7.78 -0.79 -4.43
CA SER A 175 8.10 -1.11 -3.05
C SER A 175 7.35 -0.17 -2.10
N ALA A 176 6.65 -0.73 -1.11
CA ALA A 176 6.01 0.04 -0.06
C ALA A 176 7.05 0.92 0.66
N ASN A 177 6.71 2.19 0.90
CA ASN A 177 7.56 3.05 1.70
C ASN A 177 7.58 2.52 3.14
N LEU A 178 8.77 2.40 3.75
CA LEU A 178 8.90 1.93 5.13
C LEU A 178 8.17 2.86 6.13
N SER A 179 8.01 4.14 5.79
CA SER A 179 7.31 5.14 6.62
C SER A 179 5.79 4.98 6.67
N THR A 180 5.19 4.21 5.76
CA THR A 180 3.73 4.00 5.68
C THR A 180 3.33 2.56 6.01
N GLN A 181 4.29 1.69 6.36
CA GLN A 181 3.96 0.37 6.85
C GLN A 181 3.53 0.48 8.30
N SER A 182 2.31 0.03 8.61
CA SER A 182 1.92 -0.18 10.01
C SER A 182 2.94 -1.12 10.62
N GLN A 183 3.67 -0.65 11.64
CA GLN A 183 4.57 -1.54 12.37
C GLN A 183 3.74 -2.71 12.90
N PRO A 184 4.20 -3.97 12.75
CA PRO A 184 3.53 -5.08 13.39
C PRO A 184 3.39 -4.74 14.88
N LEU A 185 2.21 -5.03 15.45
CA LEU A 185 1.91 -4.84 16.87
C LEU A 185 2.97 -5.60 17.69
N SER A 186 4.05 -4.90 18.02
CA SER A 186 5.05 -5.40 18.94
C SER A 186 4.42 -5.33 20.32
N GLU A 187 4.69 -6.31 21.19
CA GLU A 187 4.28 -6.23 22.58
C GLU A 187 4.68 -4.85 23.13
N THR A 188 3.79 -4.21 23.90
CA THR A 188 3.91 -2.83 24.36
C THR A 188 5.24 -2.52 25.07
N ASN A 189 5.98 -3.55 25.48
CA ASN A 189 7.26 -3.48 26.18
C ASN A 189 8.46 -4.07 25.41
N PHE A 190 8.31 -4.48 24.15
CA PHE A 190 9.33 -5.26 23.43
C PHE A 190 10.70 -4.57 23.37
N LEU A 191 10.74 -3.26 23.07
CA LEU A 191 12.00 -2.52 22.98
C LEU A 191 12.71 -2.38 24.33
N TYR A 192 11.96 -2.27 25.41
CA TYR A 192 12.53 -2.22 26.76
C TYR A 192 13.13 -3.59 27.11
N GLU A 193 12.38 -4.67 26.90
CA GLU A 193 12.86 -6.03 27.15
C GLU A 193 14.08 -6.39 26.30
N LEU A 194 14.11 -5.99 25.03
CA LEU A 194 15.26 -6.16 24.15
C LEU A 194 16.52 -5.47 24.70
N ASN A 195 16.38 -4.24 25.19
CA ASN A 195 17.51 -3.50 25.75
C ASN A 195 18.01 -4.11 27.05
N GLU A 196 17.11 -4.47 27.98
CA GLU A 196 17.47 -5.07 29.27
C GLU A 196 18.09 -6.45 29.09
N LYS A 197 17.43 -7.36 28.37
CA LYS A 197 17.94 -8.73 28.16
C LYS A 197 19.30 -8.75 27.46
N THR A 198 19.50 -7.91 26.45
CA THR A 198 20.81 -7.84 25.77
C THR A 198 21.91 -7.20 26.64
N LYS A 199 21.55 -6.26 27.52
CA LYS A 199 22.48 -5.64 28.47
C LYS A 199 22.93 -6.67 29.52
N ASP A 200 22.00 -7.45 30.06
CA ASP A 200 22.29 -8.49 31.05
C ASP A 200 23.24 -9.54 30.48
N ILE A 201 23.03 -9.94 29.23
CA ILE A 201 23.92 -10.87 28.53
C ILE A 201 25.34 -10.29 28.36
N VAL A 202 25.47 -9.04 27.93
CA VAL A 202 26.78 -8.38 27.81
C VAL A 202 27.49 -8.30 29.17
N ASN A 203 26.76 -7.97 30.23
CA ASN A 203 27.31 -7.92 31.59
C ASN A 203 27.75 -9.32 32.07
N HIS A 204 26.96 -10.35 31.77
CA HIS A 204 27.28 -11.73 32.09
C HIS A 204 28.55 -12.21 31.38
N ILE A 205 28.66 -12.00 30.06
CA ILE A 205 29.85 -12.35 29.27
C ILE A 205 31.09 -11.67 29.84
N THR A 206 30.99 -10.37 30.14
CA THR A 206 32.10 -9.58 30.69
C THR A 206 32.57 -10.15 32.04
N LYS A 207 31.63 -10.55 32.92
CA LYS A 207 31.96 -11.15 34.23
C LYS A 207 32.63 -12.51 34.07
N VAL A 208 32.12 -13.38 33.22
CA VAL A 208 32.69 -14.72 32.98
C VAL A 208 34.12 -14.61 32.42
N GLN A 209 34.36 -13.68 31.50
CA GLN A 209 35.70 -13.43 30.96
C GLN A 209 36.69 -12.93 32.01
N GLN A 210 36.24 -12.12 32.98
CA GLN A 210 37.07 -11.70 34.12
C GLN A 210 37.43 -12.86 35.06
N MET A 211 36.61 -13.91 35.10
CA MET A 211 36.85 -15.12 35.89
C MET A 211 37.77 -16.14 35.19
N GLY A 212 38.21 -15.87 33.95
CA GLY A 212 39.18 -16.69 33.22
C GLY A 212 38.56 -17.73 32.28
N GLU A 213 37.24 -17.88 32.24
CA GLU A 213 36.55 -18.76 31.28
C GLU A 213 36.35 -18.04 29.94
N THR A 214 36.92 -18.60 28.87
CA THR A 214 37.02 -17.90 27.58
C THR A 214 36.69 -18.74 26.36
N SER A 215 36.32 -20.02 26.48
CA SER A 215 36.06 -20.89 25.32
C SER A 215 34.56 -21.12 25.05
N GLU A 216 33.80 -21.55 26.06
CA GLU A 216 32.34 -21.70 25.97
C GLU A 216 31.65 -21.01 27.15
N ILE A 217 30.95 -19.91 26.88
CA ILE A 217 30.21 -19.16 27.89
C ILE A 217 28.74 -19.60 27.89
N CYS A 218 28.29 -20.16 29.02
CA CYS A 218 26.87 -20.46 29.24
C CYS A 218 26.12 -19.18 29.58
N VAL A 219 25.06 -18.88 28.82
CA VAL A 219 24.29 -17.64 28.98
C VAL A 219 22.91 -17.97 29.56
N PRO A 220 22.48 -17.31 30.65
CA PRO A 220 21.15 -17.53 31.23
C PRO A 220 20.04 -17.32 30.20
N LEU A 221 19.01 -18.16 30.23
CA LEU A 221 17.83 -18.08 29.36
C LEU A 221 18.11 -18.23 27.85
N SER A 222 19.30 -18.71 27.48
CA SER A 222 19.66 -19.11 26.11
C SER A 222 19.82 -20.63 26.04
N THR A 223 19.32 -21.24 24.97
CA THR A 223 19.60 -22.66 24.66
C THR A 223 20.97 -22.86 24.03
N PHE A 224 21.60 -21.80 23.51
CA PHE A 224 22.93 -21.84 22.89
C PHE A 224 24.00 -21.30 23.83
N LYS A 225 25.18 -21.92 23.77
CA LYS A 225 26.40 -21.38 24.35
C LYS A 225 27.06 -20.41 23.38
N LEU A 226 27.70 -19.38 23.93
CA LEU A 226 28.54 -18.48 23.18
C LEU A 226 29.93 -19.11 23.04
N ARG A 227 30.40 -19.30 21.81
CA ARG A 227 31.72 -19.84 21.51
C ARG A 227 32.63 -18.73 21.04
N ILE A 228 33.74 -18.50 21.74
CA ILE A 228 34.70 -17.46 21.38
C ILE A 228 36.12 -18.03 21.41
N ASN A 229 36.92 -17.62 20.44
CA ASN A 229 38.33 -18.03 20.34
C ASN A 229 39.29 -17.04 21.02
N ARG A 230 38.76 -15.90 21.47
CA ARG A 230 39.47 -14.85 22.18
C ARG A 230 38.51 -14.08 23.11
N PRO A 231 39.00 -13.44 24.17
CA PRO A 231 38.19 -12.51 24.93
C PRO A 231 37.69 -11.35 24.04
N LEU A 232 36.47 -10.90 24.32
CA LEU A 232 35.82 -9.78 23.65
C LEU A 232 35.85 -8.58 24.59
N SER A 233 36.25 -7.42 24.07
CA SER A 233 36.21 -6.20 24.87
C SER A 233 34.77 -5.73 25.09
N SER A 234 34.54 -4.99 26.18
CA SER A 234 33.24 -4.33 26.44
C SER A 234 32.83 -3.39 25.30
N VAL A 235 33.79 -2.84 24.56
CA VAL A 235 33.55 -1.99 23.38
C VAL A 235 32.97 -2.80 22.22
N GLU A 236 33.57 -3.96 21.92
CA GLU A 236 33.08 -4.87 20.88
C GLU A 236 31.69 -5.41 21.21
N LEU A 237 31.48 -5.89 22.43
CA LEU A 237 30.18 -6.39 22.88
C LEU A 237 29.08 -5.33 22.75
N ASN A 238 29.36 -4.08 23.16
CA ASN A 238 28.40 -2.98 23.00
C ASN A 238 28.21 -2.54 21.55
N LYS A 239 29.22 -2.72 20.67
CA LYS A 239 29.08 -2.51 19.23
C LYS A 239 28.12 -3.56 18.64
N TYR A 240 28.33 -4.84 18.91
CA TYR A 240 27.47 -5.92 18.42
C TYR A 240 26.06 -5.82 18.97
N ARG A 241 25.91 -5.45 20.25
CA ARG A 241 24.60 -5.18 20.87
C ARG A 241 23.83 -4.10 20.13
N ARG A 242 24.46 -2.96 19.79
CA ARG A 242 23.81 -1.88 19.04
C ARG A 242 23.38 -2.32 17.64
N GLN A 243 24.21 -3.09 16.95
CA GLN A 243 23.88 -3.64 15.63
C GLN A 243 22.69 -4.60 15.70
N PHE A 244 22.70 -5.53 16.65
CA PHE A 244 21.59 -6.45 16.90
C PHE A 244 20.29 -5.71 17.22
N ILE A 245 20.32 -4.73 18.13
CA ILE A 245 19.14 -3.91 18.45
C ILE A 245 18.60 -3.19 17.20
N SER A 246 19.47 -2.63 16.37
CA SER A 246 19.04 -1.96 15.13
C SER A 246 18.38 -2.93 14.16
N TYR A 247 18.90 -4.14 14.04
CA TYR A 247 18.33 -5.19 13.18
C TYR A 247 16.98 -5.67 13.71
N THR A 248 16.90 -6.00 15.00
CA THR A 248 15.67 -6.50 15.64
C THR A 248 14.58 -5.42 15.72
N LYS A 249 14.93 -4.12 15.71
CA LYS A 249 13.96 -3.02 15.54
C LYS A 249 13.27 -3.04 14.17
N GLN A 250 13.98 -3.47 13.12
CA GLN A 250 13.42 -3.59 11.77
C GLN A 250 12.68 -4.92 11.58
N HIS A 251 13.02 -5.92 12.38
CA HIS A 251 12.45 -7.26 12.36
C HIS A 251 12.07 -7.71 13.78
N PRO A 252 11.04 -7.10 14.39
CA PRO A 252 10.65 -7.42 15.76
C PRO A 252 10.15 -8.86 15.85
N THR A 253 10.51 -9.52 16.94
CA THR A 253 10.09 -10.89 17.22
C THR A 253 8.83 -10.87 18.08
N SER A 254 7.90 -11.80 17.83
CA SER A 254 6.63 -11.87 18.55
C SER A 254 6.74 -12.30 20.01
N ASN A 255 7.89 -12.82 20.46
CA ASN A 255 8.08 -13.33 21.81
C ASN A 255 9.44 -12.87 22.38
N ALA A 256 9.39 -12.05 23.42
CA ALA A 256 10.60 -11.49 24.02
C ALA A 256 11.47 -12.54 24.76
N ASN A 257 10.97 -13.73 25.05
CA ASN A 257 11.77 -14.81 25.67
C ASN A 257 12.79 -15.44 24.72
N VAL A 258 12.63 -15.21 23.41
CA VAL A 258 13.55 -15.73 22.38
C VAL A 258 14.76 -14.80 22.18
N ILE A 259 14.71 -13.57 22.70
CA ILE A 259 15.75 -12.55 22.55
C ILE A 259 17.14 -13.04 23.00
N PRO A 260 17.32 -13.68 24.17
CA PRO A 260 18.63 -14.17 24.59
C PRO A 260 19.24 -15.17 23.60
N THR A 261 18.43 -16.12 23.16
CA THR A 261 18.82 -17.17 22.19
C THR A 261 19.26 -16.54 20.87
N LEU A 262 18.49 -15.60 20.32
CA LEU A 262 18.81 -14.94 19.05
C LEU A 262 20.07 -14.07 19.15
N PHE A 263 20.27 -13.39 20.28
CA PHE A 263 21.45 -12.57 20.46
C PHE A 263 22.73 -13.42 20.52
N ILE A 264 22.69 -14.60 21.16
CA ILE A 264 23.84 -15.51 21.18
C ILE A 264 24.11 -16.12 19.80
N GLN A 265 23.08 -16.50 19.06
CA GLN A 265 23.25 -16.95 17.68
C GLN A 265 23.86 -15.86 16.79
N TYR A 266 23.40 -14.62 16.92
CA TYR A 266 23.95 -13.47 16.20
C TYR A 266 25.43 -13.24 16.54
N LEU A 267 25.80 -13.32 17.82
CA LEU A 267 27.19 -13.21 18.25
C LEU A 267 28.04 -14.34 17.65
N ASN A 268 27.60 -15.60 17.78
CA ASN A 268 28.32 -16.74 17.20
C ASN A 268 28.55 -16.56 15.69
N GLY A 269 27.53 -16.14 14.93
CA GLY A 269 27.66 -15.93 13.48
C GLY A 269 28.53 -14.74 13.06
N ILE A 270 28.93 -13.87 14.00
CA ILE A 270 29.86 -12.75 13.75
C ILE A 270 31.28 -13.06 14.23
N ILE A 271 31.40 -13.97 15.20
CA ILE A 271 32.66 -14.29 15.88
C ILE A 271 33.30 -15.57 15.31
N GLU A 272 32.53 -16.42 14.63
CA GLU A 272 33.06 -17.43 13.67
C GLU A 272 33.88 -16.75 12.55
#